data_AF-A0A952TTK1-F1
#
_entry.id   AF-A0A952TTK1-F1
#
_cell.length_a   1.000
_cell.length_b   1.000
_cell.length_c   1.000
_cell.angle_alpha   90.00
_cell.angle_beta   90.00
_cell.angle_gamma   90.00
#
_symmetry.space_group_name_H-M   'P 1'
#
loop_
_entity.id
_entity.type
_entity.pdbx_description
1 polymer ?
#
loop_
_entity_poly.entity_id
_entity_poly.type
_entity_poly.pdbx_seq_one_letter_code
_entity_poly.pdbx_strand_id
1 'polypeptide(L)'
;ESFGREYMGEVNGVQGYTPFLDSLAKKGLFFRNGIANGRRSIEGIPAVLSGIPALMNEPFVTSTFSNGDFPGLGKRLLAGGYQTSFFHGGNNGTMHFDSYTESSGILSYFGASEYPDAKDNDGVWGIYDGPMLQWMRTRLDETPSPFLASFFSLSSHNPYLIPDAVKDRYPEGPLPILKTIAYTDDMLREFFEQAEKSPWFQNTLFVITADHTFMPYLPQFDHEIGRYQVPILFYHPTMKWPDGIDQEQIVQQIDILPSVLDFLGVPWEKPNLLSRSVFVPGERTASVFVNGLSMLIAKDQFLVWPQDQQAKLYSMRDPERKTALEEPEAKRHLEQRLKAAQQYFSDSMLGNSWQ
;
A
#
# COMPACT_ATOMS: atom_id res chain seq x y z
N GLU A 1 -3.26 7.55 1.43
CA GLU A 1 -2.15 8.49 1.22
C GLU A 1 -1.45 8.77 2.54
N SER A 2 -0.10 8.68 2.56
CA SER A 2 0.76 9.15 3.67
C SER A 2 0.41 8.59 5.05
N PHE A 3 -0.20 7.40 5.10
CA PHE A 3 -0.75 6.82 6.31
C PHE A 3 0.27 5.89 6.99
N GLY A 4 0.86 6.35 8.09
CA GLY A 4 1.70 5.52 8.96
C GLY A 4 0.86 4.59 9.82
N ARG A 5 1.32 3.34 10.00
CA ARG A 5 0.65 2.35 10.87
C ARG A 5 0.51 2.86 12.31
N GLU A 6 1.40 3.76 12.75
CA GLU A 6 1.37 4.38 14.07
C GLU A 6 0.08 5.21 14.33
N TYR A 7 -0.68 5.57 13.30
CA TYR A 7 -1.92 6.36 13.44
C TYR A 7 -3.12 5.51 13.89
N MET A 8 -2.99 4.18 13.84
CA MET A 8 -4.01 3.23 14.31
C MET A 8 -3.92 3.00 15.82
N GLY A 9 -5.06 3.14 16.51
CA GLY A 9 -5.14 2.88 17.95
C GLY A 9 -4.90 1.42 18.28
N GLU A 10 -5.32 0.51 17.40
CA GLU A 10 -5.11 -0.94 17.49
C GLU A 10 -3.62 -1.33 17.46
N VAL A 11 -2.75 -0.43 16.99
CA VAL A 11 -1.30 -0.66 16.86
C VAL A 11 -0.53 0.10 17.92
N ASN A 12 -0.85 1.37 18.14
CA ASN A 12 -0.04 2.23 18.99
C ASN A 12 -0.39 2.14 20.49
N GLY A 13 -1.59 1.65 20.83
CA GLY A 13 -2.04 1.48 22.22
C GLY A 13 -2.24 2.79 23.02
N VAL A 14 -2.22 3.96 22.36
CA VAL A 14 -2.34 5.28 22.99
C VAL A 14 -3.58 6.02 22.49
N GLN A 15 -3.52 6.59 21.28
CA GLN A 15 -4.59 7.36 20.67
C GLN A 15 -4.60 7.05 19.17
N GLY A 16 -5.69 6.47 18.68
CA GLY A 16 -5.91 6.27 17.26
C GLY A 16 -6.58 7.48 16.62
N TYR A 17 -6.23 7.75 15.36
CA TYR A 17 -6.96 8.68 14.50
C TYR A 17 -7.92 7.95 13.56
N THR A 18 -7.98 6.62 13.64
CA THR A 18 -8.72 5.77 12.69
C THR A 18 -9.60 4.71 13.35
N PRO A 19 -10.62 5.13 14.10
CA PRO A 19 -11.53 4.19 14.76
C PRO A 19 -12.21 3.22 13.79
N PHE A 20 -12.48 3.62 12.54
CA PHE A 20 -13.11 2.72 11.57
C PHE A 20 -12.14 1.64 11.07
N LEU A 21 -10.92 2.01 10.66
CA LEU A 21 -9.89 1.01 10.33
C LEU A 21 -9.54 0.11 11.51
N ASP A 22 -9.49 0.63 12.74
CA ASP A 22 -9.30 -0.18 13.95
C ASP A 22 -10.44 -1.22 14.11
N SER A 23 -11.68 -0.84 13.75
CA SER A 23 -12.82 -1.76 13.78
C SER A 23 -12.77 -2.82 12.68
N LEU A 24 -12.30 -2.47 11.48
CA LEU A 24 -12.12 -3.41 10.38
C LEU A 24 -10.96 -4.36 10.65
N ALA A 25 -9.87 -3.89 11.25
CA ALA A 25 -8.72 -4.72 11.61
C ALA A 25 -9.10 -5.88 12.53
N LYS A 26 -10.10 -5.69 13.40
CA LYS A 26 -10.65 -6.75 14.29
C LYS A 26 -11.54 -7.76 13.58
N LYS A 27 -12.08 -7.41 12.40
CA LYS A 27 -13.01 -8.25 11.62
C LYS A 27 -12.33 -8.90 10.41
N GLY A 28 -11.23 -8.33 9.94
CA GLY A 28 -10.47 -8.78 8.79
C GLY A 28 -9.19 -9.53 9.16
N LEU A 29 -8.36 -9.75 8.14
CA LEU A 29 -7.01 -10.25 8.26
C LEU A 29 -6.04 -9.07 8.22
N PHE A 30 -5.67 -8.57 9.41
CA PHE A 30 -4.78 -7.44 9.59
C PHE A 30 -3.35 -7.91 9.86
N PHE A 31 -2.38 -7.44 9.08
CA PHE A 31 -0.97 -7.76 9.31
C PHE A 31 -0.29 -6.67 10.11
N ARG A 32 0.13 -7.02 11.34
CA ARG A 32 0.77 -6.09 12.25
C ARG A 32 2.15 -5.65 11.78
N ASN A 33 2.79 -6.36 10.85
CA ASN A 33 4.10 -6.03 10.31
C ASN A 33 4.06 -5.75 8.80
N GLY A 34 3.14 -4.88 8.38
CA GLY A 34 3.06 -4.32 7.02
C GLY A 34 4.20 -3.34 6.71
N ILE A 35 4.85 -3.50 5.55
CA ILE A 35 6.00 -2.71 5.09
C ILE A 35 5.72 -2.12 3.70
N ALA A 36 5.81 -0.79 3.57
CA ALA A 36 5.80 -0.10 2.30
C ALA A 36 7.09 -0.37 1.54
N ASN A 37 6.99 -0.53 0.22
CA ASN A 37 8.13 -0.75 -0.65
C ASN A 37 8.69 0.56 -1.24
N GLY A 38 8.20 1.71 -0.78
CA GLY A 38 8.63 3.04 -1.18
C GLY A 38 8.31 4.09 -0.11
N ARG A 39 8.68 5.35 -0.40
CA ARG A 39 8.51 6.51 0.48
C ARG A 39 7.69 7.63 -0.19
N ARG A 40 7.19 7.39 -1.40
CA ARG A 40 6.43 8.35 -2.22
C ARG A 40 5.27 7.65 -2.93
N SER A 41 4.17 8.35 -3.18
CA SER A 41 3.00 7.77 -3.84
C SER A 41 3.31 7.19 -5.22
N ILE A 42 4.20 7.84 -5.98
CA ILE A 42 4.70 7.37 -7.29
C ILE A 42 5.45 6.02 -7.21
N GLU A 43 5.85 5.58 -6.02
CA GLU A 43 6.46 4.27 -5.75
C GLU A 43 5.44 3.29 -5.14
N GLY A 44 4.54 3.76 -4.28
CA GLY A 44 3.54 2.93 -3.61
C GLY A 44 2.50 2.35 -4.58
N ILE A 45 2.01 3.13 -5.54
CA ILE A 45 1.01 2.67 -6.51
C ILE A 45 1.55 1.49 -7.35
N PRO A 46 2.76 1.55 -7.93
CA PRO A 46 3.36 0.39 -8.60
C PRO A 46 3.60 -0.83 -7.71
N ALA A 47 3.97 -0.62 -6.45
CA ALA A 47 4.16 -1.72 -5.50
C ALA A 47 2.85 -2.48 -5.25
N VAL A 48 1.74 -1.76 -5.04
CA VAL A 48 0.44 -2.38 -4.77
C VAL A 48 -0.17 -3.00 -6.04
N LEU A 49 -0.19 -2.28 -7.16
CA LEU A 49 -0.91 -2.70 -8.36
C LEU A 49 -0.13 -3.65 -9.25
N SER A 50 1.21 -3.57 -9.26
CA SER A 50 2.06 -4.38 -10.15
C SER A 50 3.15 -5.16 -9.43
N GLY A 51 3.17 -5.10 -8.09
CA GLY A 51 4.19 -5.79 -7.30
C GLY A 51 5.59 -5.20 -7.45
N ILE A 52 5.77 -4.01 -8.04
CA ILE A 52 7.08 -3.41 -8.33
C ILE A 52 7.58 -2.59 -7.12
N PRO A 53 8.62 -3.03 -6.38
CA PRO A 53 9.17 -2.27 -5.27
C PRO A 53 10.10 -1.13 -5.73
N ALA A 54 10.30 -0.10 -4.92
CA ALA A 54 11.27 0.98 -5.20
C ALA A 54 12.70 0.56 -4.84
N LEU A 55 13.30 -0.30 -5.65
CA LEU A 55 14.69 -0.78 -5.48
C LEU A 55 15.71 -0.05 -6.37
N MET A 56 15.36 1.16 -6.82
CA MET A 56 16.23 2.06 -7.59
C MET A 56 15.94 3.53 -7.21
N ASN A 57 16.85 4.45 -7.54
CA ASN A 57 16.73 5.85 -7.13
C ASN A 57 15.61 6.60 -7.88
N GLU A 58 15.44 6.31 -9.16
CA GLU A 58 14.40 6.90 -9.98
C GLU A 58 13.08 6.14 -9.80
N PRO A 59 11.94 6.81 -9.59
CA PRO A 59 10.65 6.11 -9.55
C PRO A 59 10.37 5.33 -10.83
N PHE A 60 9.82 4.12 -10.71
CA PHE A 60 9.50 3.27 -11.85
C PHE A 60 8.67 4.00 -12.90
N VAL A 61 7.60 4.67 -12.48
CA VAL A 61 6.64 5.37 -13.35
C VAL A 61 7.32 6.36 -14.30
N THR A 62 8.33 7.09 -13.83
CA THR A 62 9.05 8.11 -14.62
C THR A 62 10.32 7.58 -15.28
N SER A 63 10.76 6.37 -14.94
CA SER A 63 11.95 5.76 -15.51
C SER A 63 11.73 5.25 -16.92
N THR A 64 12.80 4.95 -17.64
CA THR A 64 12.71 4.32 -18.97
C THR A 64 12.06 2.93 -18.94
N PHE A 65 12.06 2.26 -17.79
CA PHE A 65 11.49 0.92 -17.61
C PHE A 65 9.96 0.89 -17.62
N SER A 66 9.28 2.02 -17.38
CA SER A 66 7.81 2.09 -17.48
C SER A 66 7.27 1.99 -18.91
N ASN A 67 8.13 1.96 -19.92
CA ASN A 67 7.76 1.65 -21.31
C ASN A 67 7.70 0.14 -21.60
N GLY A 68 8.13 -0.69 -20.64
CA GLY A 68 8.15 -2.14 -20.75
C GLY A 68 6.78 -2.81 -20.61
N ASP A 69 6.77 -4.15 -20.66
CA ASP A 69 5.60 -4.94 -20.29
C ASP A 69 5.70 -5.35 -18.82
N PHE A 70 4.75 -4.90 -18.00
CA PHE A 70 4.65 -5.21 -16.58
C PHE A 70 3.19 -5.55 -16.25
N PRO A 71 2.82 -6.85 -16.23
CA PRO A 71 1.44 -7.24 -16.03
C PRO A 71 1.00 -7.04 -14.57
N GLY A 72 0.42 -5.88 -14.31
CA GLY A 72 -0.24 -5.58 -13.03
C GLY A 72 -1.50 -6.39 -12.79
N LEU A 73 -2.08 -6.22 -11.60
CA LEU A 73 -3.30 -6.90 -11.16
C LEU A 73 -4.46 -6.69 -12.15
N GLY A 74 -4.60 -5.47 -12.69
CA GLY A 74 -5.60 -5.16 -13.71
C GLY A 74 -5.45 -6.07 -14.94
N LYS A 75 -4.28 -6.04 -15.59
CA LYS A 75 -3.99 -6.84 -16.79
C LYS A 75 -4.20 -8.33 -16.58
N ARG A 76 -3.87 -8.84 -15.40
CA ARG A 76 -4.04 -10.25 -15.01
C ARG A 76 -5.51 -10.64 -14.85
N LEU A 77 -6.36 -9.73 -14.41
CA LEU A 77 -7.79 -9.99 -14.21
C LEU A 77 -8.64 -9.76 -15.47
N LEU A 78 -8.12 -9.05 -16.49
CA LEU A 78 -8.82 -8.83 -17.76
C LEU A 78 -9.25 -10.15 -18.44
N ALA A 79 -8.41 -11.19 -18.39
CA ALA A 79 -8.74 -12.51 -18.96
C ALA A 79 -9.96 -13.17 -18.29
N GLY A 80 -10.24 -12.81 -17.03
CA GLY A 80 -11.42 -13.22 -16.28
C GLY A 80 -12.65 -12.33 -16.51
N GLY A 81 -12.60 -11.39 -17.46
CA GLY A 81 -13.70 -10.48 -17.78
C GLY A 81 -13.88 -9.32 -16.81
N TYR A 82 -12.89 -9.04 -15.96
CA TYR A 82 -12.98 -7.97 -14.96
C TYR A 82 -13.02 -6.60 -15.63
N GLN A 83 -13.95 -5.75 -15.18
CA GLN A 83 -13.83 -4.31 -15.35
C GLN A 83 -12.76 -3.78 -14.40
N THR A 84 -11.90 -2.87 -14.84
CA THR A 84 -10.80 -2.36 -14.01
C THR A 84 -10.82 -0.85 -13.98
N SER A 85 -10.81 -0.27 -12.77
CA SER A 85 -10.96 1.17 -12.57
C SER A 85 -10.01 1.72 -11.50
N PHE A 86 -9.57 2.96 -11.70
CA PHE A 86 -8.75 3.71 -10.74
C PHE A 86 -9.37 5.08 -10.48
N PHE A 87 -9.63 5.37 -9.21
CA PHE A 87 -10.26 6.61 -8.74
C PHE A 87 -9.23 7.44 -7.97
N HIS A 88 -9.06 8.70 -8.37
CA HIS A 88 -8.17 9.63 -7.69
C HIS A 88 -8.69 11.05 -7.79
N GLY A 89 -8.80 11.77 -6.67
CA GLY A 89 -9.35 13.12 -6.66
C GLY A 89 -8.48 14.17 -7.36
N GLY A 90 -7.20 13.86 -7.62
CA GLY A 90 -6.26 14.78 -8.25
C GLY A 90 -6.49 14.98 -9.74
N ASN A 91 -5.87 16.02 -10.29
CA ASN A 91 -5.89 16.28 -11.73
C ASN A 91 -5.29 15.09 -12.49
N ASN A 92 -5.93 14.71 -13.60
CA ASN A 92 -5.39 13.71 -14.53
C ASN A 92 -3.97 14.14 -14.97
N GLY A 93 -3.09 13.16 -15.17
CA GLY A 93 -1.67 13.38 -15.42
C GLY A 93 -0.80 13.60 -14.16
N THR A 94 -1.39 13.84 -12.98
CA THR A 94 -0.60 13.98 -11.74
C THR A 94 0.22 12.72 -11.50
N MET A 95 1.55 12.90 -11.39
CA MET A 95 2.54 11.82 -11.24
C MET A 95 2.46 10.72 -12.33
N HIS A 96 1.81 10.99 -13.47
CA HIS A 96 1.56 10.04 -14.54
C HIS A 96 0.76 8.79 -14.10
N PHE A 97 -0.10 8.91 -13.09
CA PHE A 97 -0.90 7.77 -12.63
C PHE A 97 -1.88 7.26 -13.67
N ASP A 98 -2.45 8.14 -14.49
CA ASP A 98 -3.34 7.76 -15.59
C ASP A 98 -2.63 6.87 -16.61
N SER A 99 -1.52 7.33 -17.20
CA SER A 99 -0.78 6.53 -18.19
C SER A 99 -0.14 5.26 -17.60
N TYR A 100 0.34 5.34 -16.35
CA TYR A 100 0.86 4.16 -15.65
C TYR A 100 -0.23 3.11 -15.40
N THR A 101 -1.37 3.52 -14.85
CA THR A 101 -2.45 2.59 -14.50
C THR A 101 -3.05 1.96 -15.75
N GLU A 102 -3.20 2.73 -16.84
CA GLU A 102 -3.60 2.20 -18.16
C GLU A 102 -2.65 1.08 -18.60
N SER A 103 -1.34 1.32 -18.57
CA SER A 103 -0.31 0.32 -18.92
C SER A 103 -0.35 -0.93 -18.04
N SER A 104 -0.73 -0.77 -16.76
CA SER A 104 -0.92 -1.87 -15.80
C SER A 104 -2.24 -2.66 -15.98
N GLY A 105 -3.10 -2.22 -16.90
CA GLY A 105 -4.38 -2.86 -17.24
C GLY A 105 -5.60 -2.30 -16.52
N ILE A 106 -5.58 -1.01 -16.13
CA ILE A 106 -6.79 -0.26 -15.72
C ILE A 106 -7.49 0.29 -16.97
N LEU A 107 -8.76 -0.06 -17.17
CA LEU A 107 -9.56 0.33 -18.33
C LEU A 107 -10.23 1.70 -18.18
N SER A 108 -10.48 2.13 -16.94
CA SER A 108 -11.17 3.39 -16.65
C SER A 108 -10.47 4.17 -15.55
N TYR A 109 -10.01 5.38 -15.89
CA TYR A 109 -9.45 6.33 -14.92
C TYR A 109 -10.51 7.39 -14.60
N PHE A 110 -10.78 7.58 -13.31
CA PHE A 110 -11.72 8.56 -12.79
C PHE A 110 -10.96 9.58 -11.94
N GLY A 111 -10.47 10.62 -12.60
CA GLY A 111 -9.77 11.76 -12.02
C GLY A 111 -10.68 12.95 -11.74
N ALA A 112 -10.07 14.09 -11.39
CA ALA A 112 -10.80 15.36 -11.28
C ALA A 112 -11.53 15.76 -12.58
N SER A 113 -11.04 15.33 -13.75
CA SER A 113 -11.66 15.65 -15.05
C SER A 113 -12.99 14.92 -15.28
N GLU A 114 -13.16 13.75 -14.66
CA GLU A 114 -14.36 12.93 -14.77
C GLU A 114 -15.36 13.21 -13.63
N TYR A 115 -14.90 13.84 -12.55
CA TYR A 115 -15.72 14.16 -11.38
C TYR A 115 -16.77 15.25 -11.72
N PRO A 116 -18.05 15.06 -11.35
CA PRO A 116 -19.13 15.90 -11.86
C PRO A 116 -19.29 17.25 -11.16
N ASP A 117 -18.69 17.46 -9.98
CA ASP A 117 -18.95 18.64 -9.15
C ASP A 117 -17.67 19.33 -8.67
N ALA A 118 -17.26 20.40 -9.35
CA ALA A 118 -16.04 21.12 -9.01
C ALA A 118 -16.07 21.78 -7.61
N LYS A 119 -17.23 21.90 -6.96
CA LYS A 119 -17.34 22.51 -5.61
C LYS A 119 -16.65 21.67 -4.52
N ASP A 120 -16.45 20.38 -4.79
CA ASP A 120 -15.82 19.44 -3.85
C ASP A 120 -14.29 19.44 -3.99
N ASN A 121 -13.74 20.33 -4.82
CA ASN A 121 -12.31 20.55 -4.97
C ASN A 121 -11.77 21.44 -3.84
N ASP A 122 -10.63 21.07 -3.26
CA ASP A 122 -9.97 21.83 -2.19
C ASP A 122 -9.23 23.09 -2.70
N GLY A 123 -9.14 23.27 -4.03
CA GLY A 123 -8.46 24.37 -4.69
C GLY A 123 -6.94 24.24 -4.73
N VAL A 124 -6.36 23.15 -4.23
CA VAL A 124 -4.92 22.92 -4.14
C VAL A 124 -4.52 21.59 -4.79
N TRP A 125 -5.08 20.48 -4.31
CA TRP A 125 -4.76 19.14 -4.77
C TRP A 125 -5.85 18.52 -5.64
N GLY A 126 -7.13 18.74 -5.32
CA GLY A 126 -8.23 18.12 -6.04
C GLY A 126 -9.46 17.84 -5.18
N ILE A 127 -10.25 16.85 -5.59
CA ILE A 127 -11.52 16.49 -4.95
C ILE A 127 -11.27 15.86 -3.57
N TYR A 128 -12.00 16.31 -2.56
CA TYR A 128 -11.95 15.73 -1.21
C TYR A 128 -12.33 14.23 -1.19
N ASP A 129 -11.78 13.49 -0.24
CA ASP A 129 -11.92 12.02 -0.17
C ASP A 129 -13.38 11.57 0.01
N GLY A 130 -14.15 12.28 0.85
CA GLY A 130 -15.56 11.98 1.10
C GLY A 130 -16.43 11.96 -0.15
N PRO A 131 -16.57 13.10 -0.85
CA PRO A 131 -17.33 13.17 -2.09
C PRO A 131 -16.81 12.19 -3.16
N MET A 132 -15.49 12.04 -3.29
CA MET A 132 -14.89 11.10 -4.25
C MET A 132 -15.25 9.64 -3.96
N LEU A 133 -15.19 9.20 -2.70
CA LEU A 133 -15.61 7.85 -2.28
C LEU A 133 -17.09 7.60 -2.53
N GLN A 134 -17.96 8.56 -2.22
CA GLN A 134 -19.39 8.43 -2.48
C GLN A 134 -19.70 8.36 -3.97
N TRP A 135 -18.98 9.14 -4.79
CA TRP A 135 -19.09 9.06 -6.23
C TRP A 135 -18.56 7.73 -6.79
N MET A 136 -17.41 7.24 -6.32
CA MET A 136 -16.91 5.91 -6.65
C MET A 136 -17.97 4.84 -6.42
N ARG A 137 -18.65 4.85 -5.26
CA ARG A 137 -19.74 3.91 -4.97
C ARG A 137 -20.82 3.93 -6.06
N THR A 138 -21.28 5.12 -6.45
CA THR A 138 -22.30 5.25 -7.52
C THR A 138 -21.82 4.65 -8.85
N ARG A 139 -20.54 4.78 -9.19
CA ARG A 139 -19.97 4.17 -10.39
C ARG A 139 -19.90 2.65 -10.28
N LEU A 140 -19.55 2.12 -9.11
CA LEU A 140 -19.52 0.68 -8.86
C LEU A 140 -20.92 0.06 -8.89
N ASP A 141 -21.96 0.77 -8.44
CA ASP A 141 -23.35 0.33 -8.55
C ASP A 141 -23.78 0.11 -10.02
N GLU A 142 -23.17 0.83 -10.96
CA GLU A 142 -23.41 0.73 -12.41
C GLU A 142 -22.41 -0.19 -13.13
N THR A 143 -21.36 -0.65 -12.44
CA THR A 143 -20.27 -1.43 -13.05
C THR A 143 -20.63 -2.92 -13.12
N PRO A 144 -20.57 -3.55 -14.31
CA PRO A 144 -20.76 -4.99 -14.43
C PRO A 144 -19.75 -5.77 -13.59
N SER A 145 -20.23 -6.74 -12.82
CA SER A 145 -19.36 -7.70 -12.12
C SER A 145 -18.80 -8.76 -13.08
N PRO A 146 -17.57 -9.25 -12.86
CA PRO A 146 -16.66 -8.87 -11.77
C PRO A 146 -15.90 -7.57 -12.05
N PHE A 147 -15.43 -6.89 -11.00
CA PHE A 147 -14.63 -5.67 -11.13
C PHE A 147 -13.42 -5.66 -10.19
N LEU A 148 -12.40 -4.90 -10.58
CA LEU A 148 -11.32 -4.39 -9.75
C LEU A 148 -11.45 -2.87 -9.71
N ALA A 149 -11.54 -2.30 -8.52
CA ALA A 149 -11.56 -0.85 -8.34
C ALA A 149 -10.53 -0.44 -7.31
N SER A 150 -9.69 0.52 -7.67
CA SER A 150 -8.68 1.09 -6.79
C SER A 150 -9.04 2.54 -6.47
N PHE A 151 -8.96 2.91 -5.19
CA PHE A 151 -9.13 4.29 -4.76
C PHE A 151 -7.84 4.79 -4.13
N PHE A 152 -7.34 5.90 -4.63
CA PHE A 152 -6.18 6.58 -4.08
C PHE A 152 -6.60 7.93 -3.49
N SER A 153 -6.69 7.95 -2.15
CA SER A 153 -7.08 9.11 -1.35
C SER A 153 -6.12 10.28 -1.55
N LEU A 154 -6.58 11.50 -1.28
CA LEU A 154 -5.86 12.74 -1.57
C LEU A 154 -5.82 13.72 -0.40
N SER A 155 -6.83 13.71 0.48
CA SER A 155 -7.03 14.81 1.46
C SER A 155 -5.91 14.95 2.48
N SER A 156 -5.07 13.92 2.66
CA SER A 156 -3.93 13.92 3.59
C SER A 156 -2.65 14.59 3.05
N HIS A 157 -2.78 15.60 2.19
CA HIS A 157 -1.67 16.41 1.70
C HIS A 157 -1.67 17.84 2.28
N ASN A 158 -0.47 18.39 2.49
CA ASN A 158 -0.29 19.78 2.93
C ASN A 158 -0.94 20.77 1.94
N PRO A 159 -1.80 21.72 2.36
CA PRO A 159 -1.90 22.26 3.72
C PRO A 159 -2.94 21.60 4.64
N TYR A 160 -3.29 20.34 4.37
CA TYR A 160 -4.16 19.48 5.18
C TYR A 160 -5.59 20.00 5.26
N LEU A 161 -6.14 20.32 4.08
CA LEU A 161 -7.48 20.85 3.95
C LEU A 161 -8.52 19.74 4.00
N ILE A 162 -9.60 19.99 4.73
CA ILE A 162 -10.84 19.21 4.72
C ILE A 162 -12.01 20.19 4.63
N PRO A 163 -13.22 19.76 4.22
CA PRO A 163 -14.32 20.69 4.01
C PRO A 163 -14.65 21.48 5.29
N ASP A 164 -14.77 22.81 5.14
CA ASP A 164 -15.01 23.73 6.27
C ASP A 164 -16.25 23.38 7.09
N ALA A 165 -17.28 22.84 6.44
CA ALA A 165 -18.54 22.45 7.09
C ALA A 165 -18.40 21.30 8.09
N VAL A 166 -17.31 20.52 8.03
CA VAL A 166 -17.10 19.33 8.87
C VAL A 166 -15.80 19.36 9.66
N LYS A 167 -14.91 20.33 9.42
CA LYS A 167 -13.55 20.32 9.98
C LYS A 167 -13.51 20.28 11.51
N ASP A 168 -14.48 20.85 12.19
CA ASP A 168 -14.52 20.91 13.66
C ASP A 168 -14.96 19.58 14.30
N ARG A 169 -15.35 18.58 13.50
CA ARG A 169 -15.72 17.24 13.96
C ARG A 169 -14.52 16.34 14.24
N TYR A 170 -13.37 16.64 13.63
CA TYR A 170 -12.21 15.76 13.63
C TYR A 170 -11.14 16.24 14.61
N PRO A 171 -10.52 15.32 15.37
CA PRO A 171 -9.52 15.67 16.36
C PRO A 171 -8.27 16.21 15.69
N GLU A 172 -7.68 17.23 16.30
CA GLU A 172 -6.31 17.63 16.00
C GLU A 172 -5.31 16.69 16.67
N GLY A 173 -4.06 16.77 16.24
CA GLY A 173 -2.99 15.96 16.78
C GLY A 173 -1.65 16.68 16.75
N PRO A 174 -0.59 16.03 17.28
CA PRO A 174 0.75 16.60 17.27
C PRO A 174 1.28 16.89 15.86
N LEU A 175 0.73 16.21 14.84
CA LEU A 175 0.99 16.48 13.44
C LEU A 175 -0.30 16.98 12.75
N PRO A 176 -0.23 18.03 11.90
CA PRO A 176 -1.40 18.55 11.18
C PRO A 176 -2.12 17.53 10.31
N ILE A 177 -1.39 16.56 9.74
CA ILE A 177 -1.95 15.48 8.92
C ILE A 177 -3.01 14.64 9.66
N LEU A 178 -2.89 14.51 10.99
CA LEU A 178 -3.73 13.59 11.77
C LEU A 178 -5.22 13.94 11.71
N LYS A 179 -5.54 15.23 11.56
CA LYS A 179 -6.93 15.68 11.36
C LYS A 179 -7.51 15.20 10.02
N THR A 180 -6.71 15.28 8.95
CA THR A 180 -7.11 14.75 7.63
C THR A 180 -7.20 13.23 7.64
N ILE A 181 -6.34 12.53 8.38
CA ILE A 181 -6.38 11.08 8.52
C ILE A 181 -7.69 10.65 9.19
N ALA A 182 -8.09 11.34 10.26
CA ALA A 182 -9.38 11.09 10.91
C ALA A 182 -10.58 11.39 10.01
N TYR A 183 -10.49 12.44 9.20
CA TYR A 183 -11.50 12.72 8.18
C TYR A 183 -11.59 11.59 7.15
N THR A 184 -10.47 11.17 6.56
CA THR A 184 -10.45 10.10 5.55
C THR A 184 -10.94 8.76 6.11
N ASP A 185 -10.60 8.42 7.36
CA ASP A 185 -11.12 7.23 8.05
C ASP A 185 -12.65 7.25 8.20
N ASP A 186 -13.20 8.41 8.58
CA ASP A 186 -14.65 8.60 8.71
C ASP A 186 -15.36 8.57 7.35
N MET A 187 -14.75 9.14 6.31
CA MET A 187 -15.27 9.04 4.94
C MET A 187 -15.24 7.61 4.42
N LEU A 188 -14.24 6.83 4.80
CA LEU A 188 -14.19 5.40 4.51
C LEU A 188 -15.28 4.64 5.27
N ARG A 189 -15.55 4.97 6.54
CA ARG A 189 -16.71 4.43 7.29
C ARG A 189 -18.01 4.68 6.54
N GLU A 190 -18.26 5.92 6.13
CA GLU A 190 -19.46 6.28 5.37
C GLU A 190 -19.54 5.55 4.03
N PHE A 191 -18.42 5.38 3.33
CA PHE A 191 -18.37 4.56 2.12
C PHE A 191 -18.83 3.13 2.39
N PHE A 192 -18.29 2.47 3.42
CA PHE A 192 -18.68 1.11 3.78
C PHE A 192 -20.16 1.01 4.19
N GLU A 193 -20.67 1.94 5.00
CA GLU A 193 -22.08 1.96 5.41
C GLU A 193 -23.07 2.11 4.24
N GLN A 194 -22.69 2.87 3.20
CA GLN A 194 -23.50 2.96 1.98
C GLN A 194 -23.26 1.77 1.06
N ALA A 195 -22.02 1.33 0.92
CA ALA A 195 -21.65 0.19 0.09
C ALA A 195 -22.33 -1.10 0.55
N GLU A 196 -22.52 -1.30 1.87
CA GLU A 196 -23.25 -2.44 2.45
C GLU A 196 -24.66 -2.66 1.88
N LYS A 197 -25.28 -1.61 1.31
CA LYS A 197 -26.61 -1.65 0.69
C LYS A 197 -26.57 -2.12 -0.77
N SER A 198 -25.38 -2.24 -1.35
CA SER A 198 -25.17 -2.50 -2.76
C SER A 198 -25.03 -4.02 -3.00
N PRO A 199 -25.51 -4.54 -4.14
CA PRO A 199 -25.53 -5.98 -4.39
C PRO A 199 -24.13 -6.61 -4.49
N TRP A 200 -23.11 -5.81 -4.82
CA TRP A 200 -21.73 -6.28 -4.97
C TRP A 200 -20.99 -6.45 -3.63
N PHE A 201 -21.41 -5.76 -2.56
CA PHE A 201 -20.64 -5.65 -1.32
C PHE A 201 -20.32 -7.00 -0.68
N GLN A 202 -21.32 -7.88 -0.55
CA GLN A 202 -21.15 -9.18 0.10
C GLN A 202 -20.19 -10.13 -0.63
N ASN A 203 -19.89 -9.84 -1.90
CA ASN A 203 -19.03 -10.62 -2.79
C ASN A 203 -17.77 -9.82 -3.21
N THR A 204 -17.32 -8.88 -2.36
CA THR A 204 -16.16 -8.03 -2.62
C THR A 204 -15.08 -8.24 -1.57
N LEU A 205 -13.87 -8.51 -2.03
CA LEU A 205 -12.66 -8.41 -1.22
C LEU A 205 -12.21 -6.95 -1.19
N PHE A 206 -12.11 -6.39 0.00
CA PHE A 206 -11.52 -5.09 0.25
C PHE A 206 -10.08 -5.29 0.71
N VAL A 207 -9.13 -4.62 0.06
CA VAL A 207 -7.73 -4.56 0.49
C VAL A 207 -7.41 -3.11 0.82
N ILE A 208 -6.98 -2.86 2.05
CA ILE A 208 -6.70 -1.52 2.56
C ILE A 208 -5.23 -1.45 2.96
N THR A 209 -4.52 -0.49 2.39
CA THR A 209 -3.13 -0.18 2.72
C THR A 209 -2.86 1.31 2.54
N ALA A 210 -1.76 1.77 3.13
CA ALA A 210 -1.13 3.03 2.70
C ALA A 210 -0.18 2.79 1.54
N ASP A 211 0.14 3.85 0.81
CA ASP A 211 1.18 3.92 -0.22
C ASP A 211 2.57 4.16 0.40
N HIS A 212 2.67 4.99 1.44
CA HIS A 212 3.83 5.14 2.32
C HIS A 212 3.42 5.79 3.65
N THR A 213 4.37 5.94 4.59
CA THR A 213 4.14 6.68 5.84
C THR A 213 4.47 8.17 5.68
N PHE A 214 3.89 9.01 6.52
CA PHE A 214 4.40 10.37 6.77
C PHE A 214 5.51 10.35 7.86
N MET A 215 5.73 11.48 8.53
CA MET A 215 6.65 11.65 9.63
C MET A 215 6.16 10.91 10.89
N PRO A 216 7.04 10.14 11.57
CA PRO A 216 6.72 9.58 12.87
C PRO A 216 6.63 10.66 13.95
N TYR A 217 5.68 10.50 14.88
CA TYR A 217 5.60 11.35 16.08
C TYR A 217 5.69 10.56 17.38
N LEU A 218 5.49 9.24 17.31
CA LEU A 218 5.63 8.35 18.45
C LEU A 218 7.08 7.82 18.50
N PRO A 219 7.79 7.93 19.64
CA PRO A 219 9.21 7.56 19.75
C PRO A 219 9.52 6.13 19.29
N GLN A 220 8.61 5.18 19.52
CA GLN A 220 8.79 3.78 19.12
C GLN A 220 8.72 3.55 17.60
N PHE A 221 8.31 4.55 16.81
CA PHE A 221 8.29 4.52 15.34
C PHE A 221 9.33 5.48 14.73
N ASP A 222 10.00 6.31 15.54
CA ASP A 222 11.01 7.25 15.06
C ASP A 222 12.37 6.58 14.80
N HIS A 223 12.35 5.67 13.84
CA HIS A 223 13.52 4.97 13.34
C HIS A 223 13.31 4.57 11.88
N GLU A 224 14.36 4.12 11.21
CA GLU A 224 14.34 3.89 9.75
C GLU A 224 13.23 2.92 9.32
N ILE A 225 13.07 1.79 10.03
CA ILE A 225 12.02 0.80 9.72
C ILE A 225 10.61 1.35 9.97
N GLY A 226 10.41 2.17 11.01
CA GLY A 226 9.10 2.75 11.33
C GLY A 226 8.58 3.64 10.20
N ARG A 227 9.49 4.23 9.43
CA ARG A 227 9.19 5.00 8.20
C ARG A 227 8.72 4.15 7.02
N TYR A 228 8.63 2.83 7.16
CA TYR A 228 8.01 1.97 6.15
C TYR A 228 6.81 1.22 6.71
N GLN A 229 6.47 1.37 7.99
CA GLN A 229 5.39 0.61 8.59
C GLN A 229 4.03 1.19 8.20
N VAL A 230 3.29 0.45 7.40
CA VAL A 230 1.95 0.80 6.90
C VAL A 230 0.94 -0.28 7.31
N PRO A 231 -0.36 0.04 7.44
CA PRO A 231 -1.37 -0.99 7.60
C PRO A 231 -1.49 -1.81 6.31
N ILE A 232 -1.66 -3.13 6.44
CA ILE A 232 -2.08 -4.01 5.34
C ILE A 232 -3.22 -4.88 5.88
N LEU A 233 -4.41 -4.69 5.33
CA LEU A 233 -5.64 -5.31 5.81
C LEU A 233 -6.41 -5.90 4.63
N PHE A 234 -6.80 -7.18 4.76
CA PHE A 234 -7.75 -7.82 3.88
C PHE A 234 -9.08 -7.98 4.63
N TYR A 235 -10.18 -7.54 4.02
CA TYR A 235 -11.51 -7.62 4.60
C TYR A 235 -12.50 -8.17 3.58
N HIS A 236 -13.30 -9.16 4.00
CA HIS A 236 -14.40 -9.68 3.21
C HIS A 236 -15.59 -9.89 4.15
N PRO A 237 -16.78 -9.31 3.87
CA PRO A 237 -17.86 -9.19 4.86
C PRO A 237 -18.47 -10.52 5.30
N THR A 238 -18.37 -11.55 4.47
CA THR A 238 -19.00 -12.86 4.70
C THR A 238 -18.00 -14.00 4.88
N MET A 239 -16.70 -13.76 4.66
CA MET A 239 -15.70 -14.83 4.66
C MET A 239 -15.12 -15.03 6.06
N LYS A 240 -14.90 -16.30 6.41
CA LYS A 240 -14.01 -16.68 7.51
C LYS A 240 -12.62 -16.91 6.95
N TRP A 241 -11.64 -16.19 7.48
CA TRP A 241 -10.24 -16.36 7.09
C TRP A 241 -9.72 -17.74 7.53
N PRO A 242 -8.80 -18.36 6.77
CA PRO A 242 -8.17 -19.61 7.18
C PRO A 242 -7.48 -19.48 8.55
N ASP A 243 -7.62 -20.51 9.37
CA ASP A 243 -6.87 -20.62 10.62
C ASP A 243 -5.37 -20.76 10.34
N GLY A 244 -4.53 -20.27 11.27
CA GLY A 244 -3.08 -20.46 11.21
C GLY A 244 -2.30 -19.45 10.35
N ILE A 245 -2.96 -18.44 9.78
CA ILE A 245 -2.26 -17.31 9.16
C ILE A 245 -1.62 -16.47 10.27
N ASP A 246 -0.29 -16.37 10.28
CA ASP A 246 0.47 -15.55 11.22
C ASP A 246 0.26 -14.05 10.91
N GLN A 247 -0.58 -13.36 11.69
CA GLN A 247 -0.80 -11.92 11.54
C GLN A 247 0.41 -11.06 12.00
N GLU A 248 1.40 -11.67 12.64
CA GLU A 248 2.67 -11.04 13.01
C GLU A 248 3.77 -11.26 11.96
N GLN A 249 3.49 -11.97 10.86
CA GLN A 249 4.48 -12.16 9.80
C GLN A 249 4.77 -10.83 9.07
N ILE A 250 5.98 -10.69 8.52
CA ILE A 250 6.28 -9.56 7.63
C ILE A 250 5.43 -9.69 6.37
N VAL A 251 4.73 -8.62 6.01
CA VAL A 251 4.00 -8.48 4.75
C VAL A 251 4.40 -7.17 4.12
N GLN A 252 4.60 -7.14 2.82
CA GLN A 252 4.94 -5.92 2.09
C GLN A 252 3.89 -5.62 1.01
N GLN A 253 3.84 -4.39 0.51
CA GLN A 253 2.84 -3.99 -0.51
C GLN A 253 2.86 -4.90 -1.74
N ILE A 254 4.05 -5.34 -2.17
CA ILE A 254 4.19 -6.23 -3.33
C ILE A 254 3.58 -7.63 -3.12
N ASP A 255 3.30 -8.02 -1.87
CA ASP A 255 2.59 -9.27 -1.55
C ASP A 255 1.07 -9.16 -1.77
N ILE A 256 0.52 -7.95 -1.96
CA ILE A 256 -0.92 -7.75 -2.18
C ILE A 256 -1.36 -8.41 -3.48
N LEU A 257 -0.65 -8.16 -4.58
CA LEU A 257 -0.98 -8.72 -5.90
C LEU A 257 -1.12 -10.25 -5.86
N PRO A 258 -0.11 -11.04 -5.44
CA PRO A 258 -0.25 -12.49 -5.40
C PRO A 258 -1.28 -12.96 -4.38
N SER A 259 -1.49 -12.23 -3.27
CA SER A 259 -2.55 -12.57 -2.31
C SER A 259 -3.95 -12.43 -2.91
N VAL A 260 -4.19 -11.39 -3.71
CA VAL A 260 -5.46 -11.21 -4.41
C VAL A 260 -5.67 -12.29 -5.47
N LEU A 261 -4.63 -12.63 -6.25
CA LEU A 261 -4.72 -13.71 -7.24
C LEU A 261 -5.02 -15.06 -6.58
N ASP A 262 -4.32 -15.40 -5.49
CA ASP A 262 -4.57 -16.62 -4.71
C ASP A 262 -5.99 -16.65 -4.14
N PHE A 263 -6.46 -15.52 -3.59
CA PHE A 263 -7.84 -15.40 -3.07
C PHE A 263 -8.88 -15.67 -4.15
N LEU A 264 -8.66 -15.16 -5.37
CA LEU A 264 -9.55 -15.33 -6.51
C LEU A 264 -9.38 -16.68 -7.23
N GLY A 265 -8.38 -17.48 -6.86
CA GLY A 265 -8.04 -18.73 -7.55
C GLY A 265 -7.52 -18.52 -8.97
N VAL A 266 -6.96 -17.34 -9.28
CA VAL A 266 -6.40 -17.02 -10.60
C VAL A 266 -4.96 -17.55 -10.66
N PRO A 267 -4.63 -18.46 -11.59
CA PRO A 267 -3.27 -19.00 -11.70
C PRO A 267 -2.22 -17.92 -11.95
N TRP A 268 -1.11 -18.02 -11.23
CA TRP A 268 0.04 -17.14 -11.41
C TRP A 268 1.14 -17.85 -12.20
N GLU A 269 1.01 -17.89 -13.53
CA GLU A 269 1.89 -18.67 -14.41
C GLU A 269 3.37 -18.26 -14.35
N LYS A 270 3.62 -16.98 -14.09
CA LYS A 270 4.96 -16.40 -13.96
C LYS A 270 5.01 -15.57 -12.68
N PRO A 271 5.49 -16.13 -11.56
CA PRO A 271 5.49 -15.42 -10.30
C PRO A 271 6.66 -14.43 -10.18
N ASN A 272 6.36 -13.27 -9.59
CA ASN A 272 7.35 -12.36 -9.04
C ASN A 272 8.07 -13.07 -7.89
N LEU A 273 9.38 -13.26 -8.00
CA LEU A 273 10.15 -13.98 -6.99
C LEU A 273 10.41 -13.17 -5.71
N LEU A 274 10.10 -11.87 -5.72
CA LEU A 274 10.22 -10.98 -4.55
C LEU A 274 8.98 -10.96 -3.67
N SER A 275 7.82 -11.36 -4.21
CA SER A 275 6.55 -11.33 -3.49
C SER A 275 5.98 -12.72 -3.28
N ARG A 276 5.13 -12.84 -2.27
CA ARG A 276 4.46 -14.09 -1.96
C ARG A 276 3.14 -13.81 -1.28
N SER A 277 2.09 -14.44 -1.79
CA SER A 277 0.76 -14.43 -1.16
C SER A 277 0.81 -14.67 0.34
N VAL A 278 0.03 -13.90 1.10
CA VAL A 278 -0.03 -13.98 2.57
C VAL A 278 -0.57 -15.32 3.07
N PHE A 279 -1.25 -16.08 2.21
CA PHE A 279 -1.80 -17.41 2.52
C PHE A 279 -0.77 -18.54 2.43
N VAL A 280 0.38 -18.29 1.80
CA VAL A 280 1.42 -19.30 1.58
C VAL A 280 2.47 -19.25 2.70
N PRO A 281 2.67 -20.30 3.50
CA PRO A 281 3.61 -20.26 4.62
C PRO A 281 5.08 -20.12 4.16
N GLY A 282 5.94 -19.69 5.09
CA GLY A 282 7.39 -19.69 4.92
C GLY A 282 8.05 -18.40 5.40
N GLU A 283 9.36 -18.31 5.20
CA GLU A 283 10.15 -17.16 5.62
C GLU A 283 9.71 -15.89 4.89
N ARG A 284 9.42 -14.84 5.67
CA ARG A 284 8.99 -13.53 5.18
C ARG A 284 10.06 -12.48 5.36
N THR A 285 10.29 -11.71 4.31
CA THR A 285 11.22 -10.58 4.31
C THR A 285 10.67 -9.46 3.44
N ALA A 286 10.96 -8.21 3.80
CA ALA A 286 10.69 -7.05 2.96
C ALA A 286 11.98 -6.35 2.56
N SER A 287 12.13 -6.06 1.27
CA SER A 287 13.28 -5.32 0.73
C SER A 287 12.90 -3.86 0.55
N VAL A 288 13.73 -2.96 1.08
CA VAL A 288 13.57 -1.51 0.91
C VAL A 288 14.90 -0.88 0.51
N PHE A 289 14.82 0.21 -0.25
CA PHE A 289 15.98 0.94 -0.72
C PHE A 289 15.73 2.44 -0.65
N VAL A 290 16.71 3.20 -0.17
CA VAL A 290 16.66 4.67 -0.14
C VAL A 290 18.08 5.22 -0.26
N ASN A 291 18.33 6.06 -1.26
CA ASN A 291 19.58 6.82 -1.41
C ASN A 291 20.87 6.00 -1.21
N GLY A 292 20.97 4.83 -1.85
CA GLY A 292 22.15 3.94 -1.74
C GLY A 292 22.19 3.07 -0.47
N LEU A 293 21.18 3.14 0.39
CA LEU A 293 21.01 2.27 1.54
C LEU A 293 19.97 1.18 1.22
N SER A 294 20.40 -0.08 1.23
CA SER A 294 19.50 -1.22 1.08
C SER A 294 19.24 -1.85 2.45
N MET A 295 18.00 -2.28 2.70
CA MET A 295 17.67 -3.06 3.89
C MET A 295 16.82 -4.27 3.53
N LEU A 296 17.03 -5.35 4.28
CA LEU A 296 16.17 -6.53 4.27
C LEU A 296 15.61 -6.71 5.68
N ILE A 297 14.31 -6.55 5.82
CA ILE A 297 13.59 -6.60 7.10
C ILE A 297 12.99 -8.00 7.25
N ALA A 298 13.32 -8.70 8.34
CA ALA A 298 12.73 -9.96 8.74
C ALA A 298 12.01 -9.81 10.10
N LYS A 299 11.38 -10.87 10.61
CA LYS A 299 10.54 -10.81 11.82
C LYS A 299 11.28 -10.31 13.07
N ASP A 300 12.46 -10.87 13.34
CA ASP A 300 13.22 -10.59 14.57
C ASP A 300 14.49 -9.75 14.34
N GLN A 301 14.91 -9.62 13.08
CA GLN A 301 16.18 -9.01 12.69
C GLN A 301 16.04 -8.27 11.36
N PHE A 302 16.97 -7.37 11.07
CA PHE A 302 17.06 -6.72 9.79
C PHE A 302 18.53 -6.49 9.39
N LEU A 303 18.79 -6.62 8.09
CA LEU A 303 20.09 -6.36 7.50
C LEU A 303 20.10 -4.94 6.92
N VAL A 304 21.19 -4.21 7.16
CA VAL A 304 21.43 -2.90 6.56
C VAL A 304 22.70 -2.97 5.73
N TRP A 305 22.61 -2.58 4.47
CA TRP A 305 23.71 -2.61 3.53
C TRP A 305 23.83 -1.28 2.78
N PRO A 306 24.73 -0.39 3.24
CA PRO A 306 25.13 0.78 2.47
C PRO A 306 25.97 0.35 1.26
N GLN A 307 25.76 0.98 0.10
CA GLN A 307 26.39 0.63 -1.17
C GLN A 307 27.93 0.44 -1.11
N ASP A 308 28.63 1.27 -0.32
CA ASP A 308 30.10 1.26 -0.23
C ASP A 308 30.64 0.63 1.06
N GLN A 309 29.81 -0.10 1.80
CA GLN A 309 30.19 -0.70 3.08
C GLN A 309 29.77 -2.17 3.19
N GLN A 310 30.30 -2.87 4.19
CA GLN A 310 29.81 -4.20 4.52
C GLN A 310 28.43 -4.12 5.16
N ALA A 311 27.58 -5.09 4.83
CA ALA A 311 26.30 -5.25 5.49
C ALA A 311 26.49 -5.49 7.00
N LYS A 312 25.55 -5.00 7.80
CA LYS A 312 25.47 -5.23 9.25
C LYS A 312 24.07 -5.73 9.60
N LEU A 313 24.01 -6.64 10.56
CA LEU A 313 22.78 -7.25 11.05
C LEU A 313 22.39 -6.59 12.38
N TYR A 314 21.11 -6.34 12.58
CA TYR A 314 20.58 -5.71 13.79
C TYR A 314 19.32 -6.45 14.25
N SER A 315 19.01 -6.38 15.55
CA SER A 315 17.76 -6.90 16.10
C SER A 315 16.62 -5.91 15.88
N MET A 316 15.41 -6.39 15.62
CA MET A 316 14.18 -5.56 15.63
C MET A 316 13.93 -4.90 16.99
N ARG A 317 14.58 -5.38 18.07
CA ARG A 317 14.55 -4.76 19.41
C ARG A 317 15.56 -3.61 19.57
N ASP A 318 16.47 -3.42 18.62
CA ASP A 318 17.40 -2.29 18.52
C ASP A 318 17.26 -1.62 17.14
N PRO A 319 16.09 -1.02 16.83
CA PRO A 319 15.83 -0.43 15.52
C PRO A 319 16.68 0.82 15.24
N GLU A 320 17.26 1.43 16.28
CA GLU A 320 18.21 2.55 16.17
C GLU A 320 19.62 2.11 15.75
N ARG A 321 19.87 0.79 15.63
CA ARG A 321 21.13 0.20 15.16
C ARG A 321 22.32 0.50 16.06
N LYS A 322 22.12 0.56 17.39
CA LYS A 322 23.18 0.85 18.36
C LYS A 322 24.24 -0.25 18.40
N THR A 323 23.82 -1.51 18.33
CA THR A 323 24.69 -2.69 18.44
C THR A 323 24.39 -3.66 17.30
N ALA A 324 25.41 -3.94 16.48
CA ALA A 324 25.29 -4.98 15.46
C ALA A 324 25.29 -6.38 16.10
N LEU A 325 24.53 -7.30 15.52
CA LEU A 325 24.49 -8.70 15.94
C LEU A 325 25.68 -9.48 15.35
N GLU A 326 26.35 -10.24 16.20
CA GLU A 326 27.45 -11.14 15.83
C GLU A 326 26.92 -12.56 15.50
N GLU A 327 26.04 -12.64 14.51
CA GLU A 327 25.41 -13.87 14.05
C GLU A 327 25.78 -14.16 12.58
N PRO A 328 26.94 -14.78 12.30
CA PRO A 328 27.51 -14.84 10.95
C PRO A 328 26.67 -15.64 9.95
N GLU A 329 25.95 -16.67 10.40
CA GLU A 329 25.09 -17.48 9.54
C GLU A 329 23.81 -16.72 9.15
N ALA A 330 23.11 -16.14 10.13
CA ALA A 330 21.91 -15.32 9.88
C ALA A 330 22.23 -14.11 9.00
N LYS A 331 23.34 -13.43 9.29
CA LYS A 331 23.84 -12.32 8.45
C LYS A 331 24.08 -12.77 7.01
N ARG A 332 24.79 -13.88 6.81
CA ARG A 332 25.10 -14.40 5.46
C ARG A 332 23.83 -14.77 4.69
N HIS A 333 22.88 -15.43 5.36
CA HIS A 333 21.59 -15.81 4.77
C HIS A 333 20.79 -14.59 4.30
N LEU A 334 20.59 -13.59 5.16
CA LEU A 334 19.87 -12.37 4.82
C LEU A 334 20.61 -11.54 3.76
N GLU A 335 21.95 -11.50 3.81
CA GLU A 335 22.76 -10.81 2.80
C GLU A 335 22.63 -11.46 1.42
N GLN A 336 22.61 -12.79 1.35
CA GLN A 336 22.37 -13.51 0.10
C GLN A 336 20.95 -13.25 -0.44
N ARG A 337 19.93 -13.24 0.43
CA ARG A 337 18.55 -12.90 0.04
C ARG A 337 18.45 -11.49 -0.51
N LEU A 338 19.08 -10.50 0.14
CA LEU A 338 19.05 -9.11 -0.33
C LEU A 338 19.74 -8.96 -1.70
N LYS A 339 20.92 -9.59 -1.88
CA LYS A 339 21.62 -9.63 -3.17
C LYS A 339 20.79 -10.27 -4.26
N ALA A 340 20.15 -11.41 -3.96
CA ALA A 340 19.27 -12.09 -4.91
C ALA A 340 18.07 -11.22 -5.28
N ALA A 341 17.49 -10.50 -4.31
CA ALA A 341 16.38 -9.59 -4.57
C ALA A 341 16.76 -8.43 -5.50
N GLN A 342 17.92 -7.81 -5.24
CA GLN A 342 18.47 -6.74 -6.10
C GLN A 342 18.79 -7.26 -7.50
N GLN A 343 19.46 -8.41 -7.61
CA GLN A 343 19.80 -9.03 -8.89
C GLN A 343 18.54 -9.33 -9.70
N TYR A 344 17.54 -9.99 -9.09
CA TYR A 344 16.28 -10.29 -9.75
C TYR A 344 15.56 -9.02 -10.22
N PHE A 345 15.50 -7.99 -9.38
CA PHE A 345 14.91 -6.70 -9.76
C PHE A 345 15.64 -6.07 -10.95
N SER A 346 16.97 -5.94 -10.87
CA SER A 346 17.76 -5.34 -11.94
C SER A 346 17.66 -6.11 -13.25
N ASP A 347 17.78 -7.44 -13.22
CA ASP A 347 17.67 -8.28 -14.41
C ASP A 347 16.27 -8.21 -15.03
N SER A 348 15.23 -8.15 -14.20
CA SER A 348 13.85 -8.05 -14.66
C SER A 348 13.56 -6.71 -15.34
N MET A 349 14.10 -5.61 -14.78
CA MET A 349 13.97 -4.27 -15.36
C MET A 349 14.77 -4.15 -16.66
N LEU A 350 16.03 -4.57 -16.67
CA LEU A 350 16.90 -4.54 -17.86
C LEU A 350 16.41 -5.48 -18.97
N GLY A 351 15.87 -6.64 -18.59
CA GLY A 351 15.37 -7.66 -19.51
C GLY A 351 13.92 -7.46 -19.97
N ASN A 352 13.24 -6.41 -19.48
CA ASN A 352 11.81 -6.19 -19.70
C ASN A 352 10.97 -7.47 -19.43
N SER A 353 11.26 -8.12 -18.30
CA SER A 353 10.74 -9.44 -17.96
C SER A 353 10.04 -9.47 -16.60
N TRP A 354 9.75 -8.30 -16.03
CA TRP A 354 8.99 -8.17 -14.78
C TRP A 354 7.66 -8.93 -14.85
N GLN A 355 7.29 -9.59 -13.76
CA GLN A 355 6.10 -10.43 -13.66
C GLN A 355 5.20 -9.95 -12.53
#